data_AF-A0A8T5PR59-F1
#
_entry.id   AF-A0A8T5PR59-F1
#
_cell.length_a   1.000
_cell.length_b   1.000
_cell.length_c   1.000
_cell.angle_alpha   90.00
_cell.angle_beta   90.00
_cell.angle_gamma   90.00
#
_symmetry.space_group_name_H-M   'P 1'
#
loop_
_entity.id
_entity.type
_entity.pdbx_description
1 polymer ?
#
loop_
_entity_poly.entity_id
_entity_poly.type
_entity_poly.pdbx_seq_one_letter_code
_entity_poly.pdbx_strand_id
1 'polypeptide(L)'
;MKDKKDPICGMKGHIKAHGHYFCSQHCVKKYEKQNKIKAICPECVKGQKKPFYKERIFIVGSIAILLFVISYFVSFLNPLFDALWDYLKLIWWAVLLGLGLGGVIDYFVPREYIEKYLGRHEKKSILYSVIFGFLMSACSHGILAIAIQLYKKGANTSSVIAFLLASPWANIPITILFFGFFGIKALLIVISAIIIAIITGLIYQILERKNIVENKNLNSNNNHFSILKDIKKRIKQTKLTKKTIIESIKGTLSGSW
;
A
#
# COMPACT_ATOMS: atom_id res chain seq x y z
N MET A 1 -17.37 9.78 -31.49
CA MET A 1 -16.42 9.25 -30.48
C MET A 1 -16.82 7.81 -30.16
N LYS A 2 -16.03 6.80 -30.56
CA LYS A 2 -16.36 5.38 -30.33
C LYS A 2 -16.40 5.10 -28.82
N ASP A 3 -17.50 4.49 -28.34
CA ASP A 3 -17.74 4.15 -26.94
C ASP A 3 -16.59 3.28 -26.37
N LYS A 4 -15.88 3.80 -25.36
CA LYS A 4 -14.78 3.08 -24.67
C LYS A 4 -15.34 2.11 -23.64
N LYS A 5 -16.21 1.18 -24.06
CA LYS A 5 -16.80 0.18 -23.17
C LYS A 5 -16.15 -1.18 -23.36
N ASP A 6 -15.95 -1.88 -22.26
CA ASP A 6 -15.37 -3.22 -22.22
C ASP A 6 -16.36 -4.26 -22.80
N PRO A 7 -15.96 -5.06 -23.80
CA PRO A 7 -16.84 -6.06 -24.40
C PRO A 7 -17.16 -7.23 -23.45
N ILE A 8 -16.40 -7.41 -22.36
CA ILE A 8 -16.63 -8.46 -21.36
C ILE A 8 -17.51 -7.97 -20.21
N CYS A 9 -17.25 -6.77 -19.68
CA CYS A 9 -17.91 -6.29 -18.47
C CYS A 9 -18.77 -5.03 -18.65
N GLY A 10 -18.82 -4.44 -19.85
CA GLY A 10 -19.62 -3.26 -20.18
C GLY A 10 -19.18 -1.94 -19.53
N MET A 11 -18.19 -1.99 -18.63
CA MET A 11 -17.65 -0.82 -17.94
C MET A 11 -16.73 0.01 -18.83
N LYS A 12 -16.49 1.26 -18.45
CA LYS A 12 -15.56 2.14 -19.18
C LYS A 12 -14.14 1.56 -19.13
N GLY A 13 -13.60 1.22 -20.30
CA GLY A 13 -12.30 0.60 -20.46
C GLY A 13 -11.18 1.63 -20.63
N HIS A 14 -10.04 1.37 -20.00
CA HIS A 14 -8.84 2.21 -20.04
C HIS A 14 -7.65 1.51 -20.72
N ILE A 15 -7.69 0.19 -20.84
CA ILE A 15 -6.63 -0.65 -21.40
C ILE A 15 -7.01 -1.00 -22.84
N LYS A 16 -6.22 -0.60 -23.83
CA LYS A 16 -6.50 -0.93 -25.24
C LYS A 16 -5.83 -2.25 -25.62
N ALA A 17 -6.60 -3.27 -25.99
CA ALA A 17 -6.09 -4.56 -26.46
C ALA A 17 -7.00 -5.12 -27.56
N HIS A 18 -6.46 -5.87 -28.54
CA HIS A 18 -7.25 -6.55 -29.58
C HIS A 18 -8.35 -5.69 -30.25
N GLY A 19 -8.11 -4.38 -30.42
CA GLY A 19 -9.08 -3.43 -31.01
C GLY A 19 -10.17 -2.90 -30.07
N HIS A 20 -10.23 -3.37 -28.82
CA HIS A 20 -11.23 -2.99 -27.81
C HIS A 20 -10.61 -2.31 -26.58
N TYR A 21 -11.45 -1.68 -25.75
CA TYR A 21 -11.05 -1.05 -24.50
C TYR A 21 -11.50 -1.88 -23.31
N PHE A 22 -10.59 -2.41 -22.50
CA PHE A 22 -10.87 -3.23 -21.34
C PHE A 22 -10.73 -2.45 -20.03
N CYS A 23 -11.51 -2.82 -19.02
CA CYS A 23 -11.51 -2.23 -17.69
C CYS A 23 -10.40 -2.80 -16.80
N SER A 24 -9.96 -4.05 -17.03
CA SER A 24 -8.88 -4.68 -16.28
C SER A 24 -8.12 -5.75 -17.07
N GLN A 25 -6.89 -6.06 -16.66
CA GLN A 25 -6.06 -7.18 -17.16
C GLN A 25 -6.80 -8.54 -17.09
N HIS A 26 -7.71 -8.69 -16.13
CA HIS A 26 -8.54 -9.87 -15.99
C HIS A 26 -9.56 -10.01 -17.14
N CYS A 27 -10.17 -8.90 -17.58
CA CYS A 27 -11.12 -8.92 -18.70
C CYS A 27 -10.43 -9.23 -20.03
N VAL A 28 -9.20 -8.76 -20.22
CA VAL A 28 -8.38 -9.14 -21.39
C VAL A 28 -8.15 -10.65 -21.44
N LYS A 29 -7.67 -11.26 -20.35
CA LYS A 29 -7.41 -12.71 -20.30
C LYS A 29 -8.67 -13.54 -20.54
N LYS A 30 -9.82 -13.07 -20.02
CA LYS A 30 -11.11 -13.72 -20.24
C LYS A 30 -11.55 -13.63 -21.72
N TYR A 31 -11.34 -12.48 -22.36
CA TYR A 31 -11.61 -12.28 -23.78
C TYR A 31 -10.71 -13.15 -24.67
N GLU A 32 -9.42 -13.26 -24.36
CA GLU A 32 -8.48 -14.13 -25.09
C GLU A 32 -8.87 -15.61 -24.99
N LYS A 33 -9.31 -16.06 -23.80
CA LYS A 33 -9.75 -17.43 -23.58
C LYS A 33 -11.05 -17.76 -24.34
N GLN A 34 -11.98 -16.80 -24.44
CA GLN A 34 -13.23 -16.98 -25.19
C GLN A 34 -13.01 -17.01 -26.70
N ASN A 35 -12.13 -16.16 -27.21
CA ASN A 35 -11.90 -16.03 -28.66
C ASN A 35 -10.73 -16.89 -29.18
N LYS A 36 -10.13 -17.73 -28.33
CA LYS A 36 -8.97 -18.58 -28.66
C LYS A 36 -7.80 -17.81 -29.32
N ILE A 37 -7.61 -16.55 -28.92
CA ILE A 37 -6.55 -15.69 -29.44
C ILE A 37 -5.26 -15.98 -28.64
N LYS A 38 -4.11 -16.06 -29.33
CA LYS A 38 -2.80 -16.25 -28.67
C LYS A 38 -2.55 -15.07 -27.73
N ALA A 39 -2.26 -15.37 -26.47
CA ALA A 39 -2.06 -14.37 -25.42
C ALA A 39 -1.03 -13.32 -25.86
N ILE A 40 -1.52 -12.12 -26.15
CA ILE A 40 -0.68 -10.94 -26.35
C ILE A 40 -0.85 -10.16 -25.08
N CYS A 41 0.19 -10.18 -24.23
CA CYS A 41 0.25 -9.31 -23.07
C CYS A 41 -0.01 -7.87 -23.54
N PRO A 42 -1.12 -7.22 -23.14
CA PRO A 42 -1.38 -5.82 -23.48
C PRO A 42 -0.37 -4.86 -22.84
N GLU A 43 0.49 -5.39 -21.97
CA GLU A 43 1.62 -4.70 -21.33
C GLU A 43 2.98 -5.09 -21.91
N CYS A 44 3.03 -5.66 -23.13
CA CYS A 44 4.23 -5.55 -23.97
C CYS A 44 4.13 -4.42 -24.98
N VAL A 45 3.31 -3.39 -24.72
CA VAL A 45 3.65 -2.07 -25.23
C VAL A 45 4.94 -1.70 -24.50
N LYS A 46 6.09 -1.80 -25.19
CA LYS A 46 7.33 -1.14 -24.77
C LYS A 46 6.91 0.17 -24.13
N GLY A 47 7.03 0.28 -22.81
CA GLY A 47 6.66 1.48 -22.09
C GLY A 47 7.21 2.62 -22.90
N GLN A 48 6.34 3.51 -23.39
CA GLN A 48 6.82 4.75 -23.95
C GLN A 48 7.69 5.32 -22.86
N LYS A 49 9.01 5.27 -23.08
CA LYS A 49 10.01 5.84 -22.18
C LYS A 49 9.62 7.30 -22.06
N LYS A 50 8.78 7.65 -21.09
CA LYS A 50 8.67 9.02 -20.65
C LYS A 50 10.07 9.33 -20.18
N PRO A 51 10.77 10.25 -20.85
CA PRO A 51 12.17 10.46 -20.53
C PRO A 51 12.23 10.87 -19.06
N PHE A 52 13.25 10.37 -18.35
CA PHE A 52 13.39 10.39 -16.89
C PHE A 52 13.15 11.79 -16.26
N TYR A 53 13.36 12.87 -17.02
CA TYR A 53 13.13 14.25 -16.61
C TYR A 53 11.65 14.70 -16.56
N LYS A 54 10.70 13.92 -17.11
CA LYS A 54 9.26 14.26 -17.15
C LYS A 54 8.47 13.64 -15.99
N GLU A 55 9.16 12.90 -15.13
CA GLU A 55 8.63 12.35 -13.88
C GLU A 55 8.39 13.49 -12.87
N ARG A 56 7.16 13.57 -12.32
CA ARG A 56 6.81 14.59 -11.33
C ARG A 56 7.72 14.54 -10.10
N ILE A 57 8.21 13.34 -9.76
CA ILE A 57 9.11 13.12 -8.63
C ILE A 57 10.47 13.78 -8.87
N PHE A 58 11.01 13.70 -10.09
CA PHE A 58 12.32 14.29 -10.42
C PHE A 58 12.25 15.82 -10.48
N ILE A 59 11.13 16.36 -10.97
CA ILE A 59 10.87 17.81 -10.99
C ILE A 59 10.72 18.33 -9.56
N VAL A 60 9.92 17.68 -8.71
CA VAL A 60 9.76 18.05 -7.30
C VAL A 60 11.08 17.93 -6.54
N GLY A 61 11.86 16.87 -6.78
CA GLY A 61 13.19 16.70 -6.20
C GLY A 61 14.16 17.79 -6.62
N SER A 62 14.20 18.13 -7.92
CA SER A 62 15.08 19.19 -8.43
C SER A 62 14.70 20.57 -7.90
N ILE A 63 13.40 20.87 -7.79
CA ILE A 63 12.90 22.13 -7.20
C ILE A 63 13.24 22.21 -5.71
N ALA A 64 13.08 21.11 -4.96
CA ALA A 64 13.43 21.06 -3.55
C ALA A 64 14.93 21.26 -3.32
N ILE A 65 15.78 20.63 -4.14
CA ILE A 65 17.25 20.80 -4.09
C ILE A 65 17.63 22.24 -4.45
N LEU A 66 17.02 22.81 -5.48
CA LEU A 66 17.26 24.20 -5.87
C LEU A 66 16.87 25.18 -4.75
N LEU A 67 15.69 25.00 -4.14
CA LEU A 67 15.25 25.80 -2.99
C LEU A 67 16.18 25.65 -1.78
N PHE A 68 16.69 24.44 -1.55
CA PHE A 68 17.66 24.17 -0.49
C PHE A 68 18.99 24.90 -0.72
N VAL A 69 19.49 24.92 -1.96
CA VAL A 69 20.71 25.63 -2.36
C VAL A 69 20.51 27.16 -2.30
N ILE A 70 19.35 27.66 -2.73
CA ILE A 70 19.00 29.08 -2.63
C ILE A 70 18.90 29.51 -1.15
N SER A 71 18.35 28.65 -0.29
CA SER A 71 18.27 28.88 1.16
C SER A 71 19.64 28.98 1.83
N TYR A 72 20.66 28.31 1.29
CA TYR A 72 22.05 28.39 1.77
C TYR A 72 22.73 29.71 1.39
N PHE A 73 22.38 30.29 0.23
CA PHE A 73 23.02 31.50 -0.27
C PHE A 73 22.45 32.79 0.36
N VAL A 74 21.25 32.73 0.93
CA VAL A 74 20.58 33.88 1.54
C VAL A 74 20.79 33.84 3.05
N SER A 75 21.60 34.77 3.60
CA SER A 75 21.90 34.83 5.04
C SER A 75 20.67 34.95 5.96
N PHE A 76 19.54 35.41 5.42
CA PHE A 76 18.25 35.50 6.13
C PHE A 76 17.54 34.14 6.30
N LEU A 77 17.85 33.14 5.47
CA LEU A 77 17.23 31.80 5.50
C LEU A 77 18.11 30.73 6.16
N ASN A 78 19.30 31.08 6.64
CA ASN A 78 20.18 30.18 7.40
C ASN A 78 19.50 29.41 8.56
N PRO A 79 18.64 30.02 9.41
CA PRO A 79 17.98 29.26 10.48
C PRO A 79 16.98 28.20 9.96
N LEU A 80 16.41 28.42 8.76
CA LEU A 80 15.55 27.42 8.12
C LEU A 80 16.39 26.25 7.57
N PHE A 81 17.56 26.54 7.02
CA PHE A 81 18.49 25.54 6.50
C PHE A 81 19.02 24.62 7.61
N ASP A 82 19.44 25.20 8.73
CA ASP A 82 19.95 24.45 9.89
C ASP A 82 18.86 23.52 10.46
N ALA A 83 17.63 24.03 10.62
CA ALA A 83 16.51 23.21 11.06
C ALA A 83 16.23 22.05 10.09
N LEU A 84 16.19 22.33 8.78
CA LEU A 84 15.91 21.31 7.77
C LEU A 84 17.02 20.23 7.72
N TRP A 85 18.27 20.65 7.89
CA TRP A 85 19.44 19.76 7.93
C TRP A 85 19.42 18.85 9.15
N ASP A 86 19.04 19.38 10.31
CA ASP A 86 18.90 18.59 11.53
C ASP A 86 17.72 17.61 11.45
N TYR A 87 16.58 18.01 10.90
CA TYR A 87 15.48 17.08 10.61
C TYR A 87 15.88 15.98 9.63
N LEU A 88 16.62 16.33 8.57
CA LEU A 88 17.06 15.36 7.58
C LEU A 88 18.00 14.32 8.21
N LYS A 89 18.97 14.75 9.02
CA LYS A 89 19.85 13.83 9.77
C LYS A 89 19.06 12.91 10.70
N LEU A 90 18.05 13.45 11.37
CA LEU A 90 17.22 12.68 12.31
C LEU A 90 16.37 11.62 11.60
N ILE A 91 15.75 11.98 10.47
CA ILE A 91 14.72 11.16 9.81
C ILE A 91 15.31 10.23 8.75
N TRP A 92 16.48 10.53 8.19
CA TRP A 92 17.10 9.75 7.09
C TRP A 92 17.17 8.25 7.40
N TRP A 93 17.59 7.89 8.61
CA TRP A 93 17.69 6.48 9.02
C TRP A 93 16.33 5.79 9.10
N ALA A 94 15.32 6.49 9.64
CA ALA A 94 13.96 5.98 9.73
C ALA A 94 13.31 5.83 8.35
N VAL A 95 13.59 6.74 7.41
CA VAL A 95 13.13 6.65 6.02
C VAL A 95 13.79 5.47 5.31
N LEU A 96 15.10 5.29 5.46
CA LEU A 96 15.82 4.17 4.86
C LEU A 96 15.30 2.83 5.36
N LEU A 97 15.08 2.70 6.67
CA LEU A 97 14.47 1.52 7.28
C LEU A 97 13.02 1.32 6.83
N GLY A 98 12.22 2.38 6.73
CA GLY A 98 10.84 2.31 6.25
C GLY A 98 10.74 1.87 4.79
N LEU A 99 11.65 2.35 3.94
CA LEU A 99 11.74 1.93 2.53
C LEU A 99 12.20 0.48 2.40
N GLY A 100 13.17 0.08 3.23
CA GLY A 100 13.65 -1.30 3.32
C GLY A 100 12.55 -2.26 3.80
N LEU A 101 11.92 -1.97 4.93
CA LEU A 101 10.80 -2.73 5.48
C LEU A 101 9.62 -2.75 4.52
N GLY A 102 9.29 -1.62 3.87
CA GLY A 102 8.24 -1.54 2.86
C GLY A 102 8.50 -2.47 1.67
N GLY A 103 9.73 -2.48 1.15
CA GLY A 103 10.14 -3.40 0.09
C GLY A 103 10.13 -4.87 0.52
N VAL A 104 10.58 -5.15 1.76
CA VAL A 104 10.50 -6.50 2.34
C VAL A 104 9.05 -6.93 2.52
N ILE A 105 8.17 -6.09 3.07
CA ILE A 105 6.76 -6.39 3.28
C ILE A 105 6.04 -6.60 1.94
N ASP A 106 6.33 -5.81 0.91
CA ASP A 106 5.77 -6.01 -0.43
C ASP A 106 6.16 -7.40 -0.98
N TYR A 107 7.43 -7.77 -0.83
CA TYR A 107 7.95 -9.08 -1.24
C TYR A 107 7.45 -10.25 -0.39
N PHE A 108 7.35 -10.06 0.94
CA PHE A 108 7.15 -11.13 1.91
C PHE A 108 5.68 -11.35 2.26
N VAL A 109 4.81 -10.34 2.13
CA VAL A 109 3.39 -10.45 2.46
C VAL A 109 2.61 -10.92 1.22
N PRO A 110 2.30 -12.23 1.12
CA PRO A 110 1.54 -12.80 0.02
C PRO A 110 0.09 -12.32 0.12
N ARG A 111 -0.60 -12.23 -1.01
CA ARG A 111 -2.01 -11.79 -1.05
C ARG A 111 -2.89 -12.65 -0.13
N GLU A 112 -2.56 -13.93 -0.02
CA GLU A 112 -3.29 -14.95 0.72
C GLU A 112 -3.22 -14.76 2.25
N TYR A 113 -2.18 -14.10 2.79
CA TYR A 113 -2.10 -13.80 4.23
C TYR A 113 -3.09 -12.72 4.62
N ILE A 114 -3.22 -11.69 3.79
CA ILE A 114 -4.15 -10.58 4.03
C ILE A 114 -5.59 -11.06 3.84
N GLU A 115 -5.85 -11.87 2.82
CA GLU A 115 -7.19 -12.48 2.63
C GLU A 115 -7.56 -13.43 3.77
N LYS A 116 -6.62 -14.20 4.33
CA LYS A 116 -6.93 -15.16 5.41
C LYS A 116 -7.19 -14.49 6.76
N TYR A 117 -6.43 -13.45 7.11
CA TYR A 117 -6.56 -12.76 8.40
C TYR A 117 -7.50 -11.56 8.36
N LEU A 118 -7.57 -10.84 7.23
CA LEU A 118 -8.41 -9.66 7.05
C LEU A 118 -9.60 -9.84 6.10
N GLY A 119 -9.66 -10.94 5.33
CA GLY A 119 -10.77 -11.21 4.38
C GLY A 119 -11.93 -12.00 5.00
N ARG A 120 -11.80 -12.51 6.23
CA ARG A 120 -12.93 -13.11 6.95
C ARG A 120 -13.82 -11.99 7.48
N HIS A 121 -15.11 -12.00 7.14
CA HIS A 121 -16.15 -11.15 7.76
C HIS A 121 -16.45 -11.60 9.20
N GLU A 122 -15.42 -11.71 10.03
CA GLU A 122 -15.51 -12.05 11.44
C GLU A 122 -15.09 -10.85 12.28
N LYS A 123 -15.68 -10.71 13.46
CA LYS A 123 -15.31 -9.66 14.43
C LYS A 123 -13.82 -9.74 14.82
N LYS A 124 -13.21 -10.92 14.71
CA LYS A 124 -11.78 -11.17 14.98
C LYS A 124 -10.86 -10.41 14.01
N SER A 125 -11.28 -10.25 12.75
CA SER A 125 -10.51 -9.50 11.74
C SER A 125 -10.29 -8.03 12.13
N ILE A 126 -11.33 -7.41 12.70
CA ILE A 126 -11.29 -6.03 13.18
C ILE A 126 -10.31 -5.92 14.37
N LEU A 127 -10.38 -6.86 15.32
CA LEU A 127 -9.47 -6.85 16.47
C LEU A 127 -8.01 -6.98 16.06
N TYR A 128 -7.69 -7.89 15.14
CA TYR A 128 -6.33 -8.02 14.61
C TYR A 128 -5.89 -6.75 13.89
N SER A 129 -6.78 -6.12 13.11
CA SER A 129 -6.48 -4.87 12.40
C SER A 129 -6.17 -3.72 13.34
N VAL A 130 -6.91 -3.60 14.44
CA VAL A 130 -6.67 -2.58 15.48
C VAL A 130 -5.34 -2.81 16.19
N ILE A 131 -5.02 -4.06 16.55
CA ILE A 131 -3.74 -4.41 17.18
C ILE A 131 -2.57 -4.13 16.23
N PHE A 132 -2.68 -4.50 14.96
CA PHE A 132 -1.67 -4.19 13.95
C PHE A 132 -1.54 -2.68 13.74
N GLY A 133 -2.64 -1.92 13.74
CA GLY A 133 -2.61 -0.47 13.67
C GLY A 133 -1.89 0.16 14.86
N PHE A 134 -2.16 -0.35 16.07
CA PHE A 134 -1.53 0.12 17.30
C PHE A 134 -0.02 -0.06 17.31
N LEU A 135 0.44 -1.25 16.88
CA LEU A 135 1.86 -1.59 16.78
C LEU A 135 2.56 -0.86 15.64
N MET A 136 1.87 -0.75 14.50
CA MET A 136 2.42 -0.20 13.27
C MET A 136 2.09 1.29 13.20
N SER A 137 2.85 2.08 13.97
CA SER A 137 2.82 3.54 13.90
C SER A 137 3.60 3.98 12.67
N ALA A 138 2.90 4.59 11.71
CA ALA A 138 3.49 5.23 10.54
C ALA A 138 2.98 6.68 10.44
N CYS A 139 3.65 7.51 9.66
CA CYS A 139 3.14 8.84 9.33
C CYS A 139 1.80 8.73 8.57
N SER A 140 0.97 9.78 8.63
CA SER A 140 -0.36 9.80 7.99
C SER A 140 -0.34 9.37 6.51
N HIS A 141 0.72 9.72 5.79
CA HIS A 141 0.94 9.32 4.39
C HIS A 141 1.32 7.85 4.25
N GLY A 142 2.23 7.38 5.12
CA GLY A 142 2.70 5.99 5.13
C GLY A 142 1.57 5.03 5.45
N ILE A 143 0.75 5.35 6.44
CA ILE A 143 -0.36 4.48 6.82
C ILE A 143 -1.46 4.41 5.76
N LEU A 144 -1.73 5.53 5.09
CA LEU A 144 -2.67 5.55 3.98
C LEU A 144 -2.18 4.66 2.83
N ALA A 145 -0.88 4.74 2.49
CA ALA A 145 -0.29 3.89 1.47
C ALA A 145 -0.41 2.40 1.83
N ILE A 146 -0.12 2.05 3.07
CA ILE A 146 -0.27 0.69 3.60
C ILE A 146 -1.74 0.26 3.50
N ALA A 147 -2.68 1.05 4.00
CA ALA A 147 -4.11 0.75 3.97
C ALA A 147 -4.64 0.52 2.54
N ILE A 148 -4.21 1.32 1.57
CA ILE A 148 -4.56 1.14 0.14
C ILE A 148 -4.04 -0.21 -0.37
N GLN A 149 -2.81 -0.59 0.01
CA GLN A 149 -2.24 -1.87 -0.39
C GLN A 149 -2.98 -3.04 0.26
N LEU A 150 -3.38 -2.94 1.54
CA LEU A 150 -4.24 -3.94 2.20
C LEU A 150 -5.59 -4.06 1.49
N TYR A 151 -6.23 -2.94 1.16
CA TYR A 151 -7.50 -2.91 0.44
C TYR A 151 -7.39 -3.54 -0.96
N LYS A 152 -6.32 -3.24 -1.71
CA LYS A 152 -6.05 -3.85 -3.02
C LYS A 152 -5.78 -5.35 -2.92
N LYS A 153 -5.17 -5.80 -1.82
CA LYS A 153 -4.86 -7.21 -1.54
C LYS A 153 -6.06 -8.01 -1.00
N GLY A 154 -7.26 -7.42 -0.93
CA GLY A 154 -8.49 -8.15 -0.60
C GLY A 154 -8.84 -8.17 0.89
N ALA A 155 -8.23 -7.31 1.71
CA ALA A 155 -8.72 -7.06 3.06
C ALA A 155 -10.15 -6.50 3.02
N ASN A 156 -10.97 -6.91 3.99
CA ASN A 156 -12.30 -6.34 4.17
C ASN A 156 -12.20 -4.82 4.43
N THR A 157 -13.04 -4.03 3.77
CA THR A 157 -13.16 -2.57 3.94
C THR A 157 -13.27 -2.16 5.41
N SER A 158 -14.07 -2.87 6.21
CA SER A 158 -14.22 -2.62 7.65
C SER A 158 -12.92 -2.79 8.45
N SER A 159 -12.09 -3.76 8.05
CA SER A 159 -10.79 -4.05 8.70
C SER A 159 -9.74 -3.00 8.33
N VAL A 160 -9.73 -2.55 7.06
CA VAL A 160 -8.86 -1.45 6.60
C VAL A 160 -9.19 -0.14 7.31
N ILE A 161 -10.49 0.17 7.48
CA ILE A 161 -10.94 1.38 8.18
C ILE A 161 -10.57 1.31 9.67
N ALA A 162 -10.78 0.16 10.32
CA ALA A 162 -10.39 -0.02 11.72
C ALA A 162 -8.87 0.14 11.92
N PHE A 163 -8.05 -0.38 11.01
CA PHE A 163 -6.60 -0.19 11.01
C PHE A 163 -6.20 1.29 10.86
N LEU A 164 -6.83 1.99 9.89
CA LEU A 164 -6.60 3.42 9.64
C LEU A 164 -6.96 4.31 10.82
N LEU A 165 -8.00 3.96 11.58
CA LEU A 165 -8.41 4.67 12.79
C LEU A 165 -7.50 4.36 13.97
N ALA A 166 -7.18 3.08 14.18
CA ALA A 166 -6.43 2.64 15.35
C ALA A 166 -5.01 3.23 15.42
N SER A 167 -4.31 3.31 14.29
CA SER A 167 -2.90 3.67 14.31
C SER A 167 -2.57 5.13 14.66
N PRO A 168 -3.27 6.16 14.15
CA PRO A 168 -3.03 7.52 14.63
C PRO A 168 -3.56 7.76 16.05
N TRP A 169 -4.64 7.09 16.43
CA TRP A 169 -5.34 7.35 17.70
C TRP A 169 -4.76 6.60 18.89
N ALA A 170 -4.22 5.40 18.66
CA ALA A 170 -3.68 4.54 19.70
C ALA A 170 -2.35 3.97 19.20
N ASN A 171 -1.31 4.80 19.15
CA ASN A 171 0.06 4.30 18.92
C ASN A 171 0.93 4.49 20.15
N ILE A 172 2.08 3.80 20.15
CA ILE A 172 3.03 3.83 21.25
C ILE A 172 3.52 5.26 21.56
N PRO A 173 3.91 6.10 20.57
CA PRO A 173 4.36 7.47 20.84
C PRO A 173 3.28 8.36 21.49
N ILE A 174 2.04 8.34 20.98
CA ILE A 174 0.95 9.14 21.52
C ILE A 174 0.57 8.66 22.93
N THR A 175 0.66 7.35 23.16
CA THR A 175 0.41 6.75 24.47
C THR A 175 1.43 7.26 25.49
N ILE A 176 2.72 7.22 25.16
CA ILE A 176 3.80 7.73 26.02
C ILE A 176 3.63 9.22 26.28
N LEU A 177 3.28 9.99 25.24
CA LEU A 177 3.02 11.42 25.36
C LEU A 177 1.87 11.69 26.33
N PHE A 178 0.75 10.98 26.19
CA PHE A 178 -0.39 11.15 27.11
C PHE A 178 -0.06 10.72 28.54
N PHE A 179 0.75 9.68 28.74
CA PHE A 179 1.24 9.32 30.08
C PHE A 179 2.03 10.46 30.72
N GLY A 180 2.83 11.20 29.94
CA GLY A 180 3.54 12.38 30.42
C GLY A 180 2.62 13.53 30.85
N PHE A 181 1.51 13.76 30.13
CA PHE A 181 0.59 14.87 30.41
C PHE A 181 -0.46 14.54 31.48
N PHE A 182 -1.05 13.35 31.42
CA PHE A 182 -2.22 12.96 32.21
C PHE A 182 -1.94 11.84 33.22
N GLY A 183 -0.72 11.32 33.29
CA GLY A 183 -0.34 10.21 34.17
C GLY A 183 -1.15 8.95 33.90
N ILE A 184 -1.65 8.30 34.96
CA ILE A 184 -2.43 7.05 34.86
C ILE A 184 -3.73 7.22 34.06
N LYS A 185 -4.29 8.44 34.01
CA LYS A 185 -5.53 8.75 33.27
C LYS A 185 -5.34 8.63 31.76
N ALA A 186 -4.09 8.67 31.27
CA ALA A 186 -3.77 8.41 29.87
C ALA A 186 -4.23 7.04 29.39
N LEU A 187 -4.19 6.03 30.28
CA LEU A 187 -4.62 4.67 29.95
C LEU A 187 -6.10 4.64 29.55
N LEU A 188 -6.95 5.42 30.23
CA LEU A 188 -8.37 5.53 29.90
C LEU A 188 -8.61 6.15 28.52
N ILE A 189 -7.78 7.14 28.14
CA ILE A 189 -7.85 7.81 26.83
C ILE A 189 -7.44 6.84 25.72
N VAL A 190 -6.38 6.07 25.93
CA VAL A 190 -5.91 5.09 24.93
C VAL A 190 -6.90 3.94 24.78
N ILE A 191 -7.45 3.43 25.90
CA ILE A 191 -8.48 2.39 25.86
C ILE A 191 -9.75 2.90 25.16
N SER A 192 -10.19 4.13 25.45
CA SER A 192 -11.37 4.69 24.78
C SER A 192 -11.15 4.86 23.28
N ALA A 193 -9.96 5.30 22.85
CA ALA A 193 -9.59 5.37 21.44
C ALA A 193 -9.63 4.01 20.74
N ILE A 194 -9.10 2.96 21.37
CA ILE A 194 -9.16 1.58 20.85
C ILE A 194 -10.61 1.10 20.73
N ILE A 195 -11.43 1.36 21.75
CA ILE A 195 -12.85 1.00 21.76
C ILE A 195 -13.58 1.70 20.61
N ILE A 196 -13.33 2.99 20.39
CA ILE A 196 -13.93 3.75 19.28
C ILE A 196 -13.53 3.12 17.94
N ALA A 197 -12.24 2.80 17.73
CA ALA A 197 -11.79 2.16 16.50
C ALA A 197 -12.48 0.80 16.24
N ILE A 198 -12.65 -0.02 17.29
CA ILE A 198 -13.38 -1.29 17.20
C ILE A 198 -14.85 -1.07 16.87
N ILE A 199 -15.53 -0.14 17.55
CA ILE A 199 -16.94 0.18 17.32
C ILE A 199 -17.13 0.68 15.88
N THR A 200 -16.28 1.59 15.39
CA THR A 200 -16.35 2.07 14.01
C THR A 200 -16.14 0.92 13.02
N GLY A 201 -15.17 0.04 13.26
CA GLY A 201 -14.98 -1.17 12.45
C GLY A 201 -16.22 -2.07 12.41
N LEU A 202 -16.88 -2.27 13.56
CA LEU A 202 -18.11 -3.05 13.65
C LEU A 202 -19.29 -2.38 12.94
N ILE A 203 -19.43 -1.07 13.04
CA ILE A 203 -20.45 -0.29 12.30
C ILE A 203 -20.23 -0.49 10.80
N TYR A 204 -19.01 -0.34 10.31
CA TYR A 204 -18.69 -0.57 8.90
C TYR A 204 -18.95 -2.01 8.47
N GLN A 205 -18.69 -2.99 9.33
CA GLN A 205 -19.03 -4.39 9.06
C GLN A 205 -20.55 -4.62 8.94
N ILE A 206 -21.37 -3.94 9.74
CA ILE A 206 -22.83 -4.00 9.63
C ILE A 206 -23.31 -3.32 8.34
N LEU A 207 -22.74 -2.17 7.99
CA LEU A 207 -23.05 -1.41 6.78
C LEU A 207 -22.70 -2.21 5.51
N GLU A 208 -21.56 -2.89 5.53
CA GLU A 208 -21.11 -3.79 4.48
C GLU A 208 -22.04 -5.02 4.34
N ARG A 209 -22.55 -5.56 5.45
CA ARG A 209 -23.57 -6.63 5.44
C ARG A 209 -24.91 -6.16 4.87
N LYS A 210 -25.26 -4.89 5.06
CA LYS A 210 -26.44 -4.24 4.48
C LYS A 210 -26.26 -3.80 3.02
N ASN A 211 -25.09 -4.06 2.40
CA ASN A 211 -24.76 -3.65 1.02
C ASN A 211 -24.81 -2.12 0.78
N ILE A 212 -24.68 -1.32 1.84
CA ILE A 212 -24.65 0.15 1.75
C ILE A 212 -23.25 0.65 1.35
N VAL A 213 -22.22 -0.14 1.67
CA VAL A 213 -20.80 0.16 1.41
C VAL A 213 -20.24 -0.96 0.53
N GLU A 214 -19.32 -0.62 -0.37
CA GLU A 214 -18.72 -1.54 -1.34
C GLU A 214 -18.15 -2.79 -0.64
N ASN A 215 -18.85 -3.91 -0.83
CA ASN A 215 -18.54 -5.19 -0.24
C ASN A 215 -17.76 -6.03 -1.25
N LYS A 216 -16.45 -6.13 -1.04
CA LYS A 216 -15.57 -6.96 -1.86
C LYS A 216 -15.60 -8.41 -1.33
N ASN A 217 -16.74 -9.08 -1.50
CA ASN A 217 -16.86 -10.52 -1.25
C ASN A 217 -15.98 -11.29 -2.25
N LEU A 218 -14.72 -11.49 -1.93
CA LEU A 218 -13.92 -12.51 -2.58
C LEU A 218 -14.40 -13.85 -2.04
N ASN A 219 -15.10 -14.62 -2.89
CA ASN A 219 -15.44 -16.01 -2.67
C ASN A 219 -14.14 -16.82 -2.46
N SER A 220 -13.61 -16.84 -1.24
CA SER A 220 -12.52 -17.72 -0.84
C SER A 220 -13.07 -19.13 -0.67
N ASN A 221 -13.21 -19.84 -1.78
CA ASN A 221 -13.47 -21.28 -1.75
C ASN A 221 -12.24 -21.97 -1.15
N ASN A 222 -12.43 -22.54 0.04
CA ASN A 222 -11.41 -23.28 0.77
C ASN A 222 -10.99 -24.53 0.00
N ASN A 223 -9.68 -24.80 -0.12
CA ASN A 223 -9.02 -25.94 0.54
C ASN A 223 -7.64 -26.25 -0.07
N HIS A 224 -6.67 -26.43 0.83
CA HIS A 224 -5.40 -27.11 0.62
C HIS A 224 -4.29 -26.40 -0.18
N PHE A 225 -3.88 -25.22 0.29
CA PHE A 225 -2.58 -24.65 -0.10
C PHE A 225 -1.63 -24.61 1.10
N SER A 226 -0.63 -25.50 1.11
CA SER A 226 0.36 -25.60 2.19
C SER A 226 1.34 -24.43 2.13
N ILE A 227 1.11 -23.44 2.99
CA ILE A 227 1.88 -22.21 3.20
C ILE A 227 3.39 -22.46 3.34
N LEU A 228 3.79 -23.50 4.08
CA LEU A 228 5.20 -23.86 4.26
C LEU A 228 5.86 -24.37 2.97
N LYS A 229 5.11 -25.01 2.06
CA LYS A 229 5.65 -25.49 0.79
C LYS A 229 5.88 -24.33 -0.18
N ASP A 230 5.01 -23.33 -0.19
CA ASP A 230 5.16 -22.19 -1.10
C ASP A 230 6.24 -21.19 -0.62
N ILE A 231 6.35 -20.99 0.70
CA ILE A 231 7.48 -20.25 1.30
C ILE A 231 8.82 -20.96 1.00
N LYS A 232 8.90 -22.29 1.21
CA LYS A 232 10.11 -23.07 0.91
C LYS A 232 10.45 -23.08 -0.58
N LYS A 233 9.44 -23.06 -1.46
CA LYS A 233 9.62 -23.00 -2.93
C LYS A 233 10.13 -21.63 -3.38
N ARG A 234 9.59 -20.53 -2.83
CA ARG A 234 10.06 -19.16 -3.09
C ARG A 234 11.48 -18.93 -2.58
N ILE A 235 11.79 -19.38 -1.36
CA ILE A 235 13.14 -19.32 -0.78
C ILE A 235 14.15 -20.13 -1.62
N LYS A 236 13.76 -21.31 -2.12
CA LYS A 236 14.63 -22.15 -2.95
C LYS A 236 14.84 -21.60 -4.37
N GLN A 237 13.89 -20.81 -4.90
CA GLN A 237 14.04 -20.10 -6.18
C GLN A 237 14.89 -18.83 -6.06
N THR A 238 14.95 -18.20 -4.89
CA THR A 238 15.90 -17.11 -4.62
C THR A 238 17.29 -17.62 -4.28
N LYS A 239 18.09 -17.95 -5.30
CA LYS A 239 19.53 -17.77 -5.19
C LYS A 239 19.82 -16.28 -5.36
N LEU A 240 19.95 -15.56 -4.24
CA LEU A 240 20.47 -14.19 -4.19
C LEU A 240 21.88 -14.18 -4.78
N THR A 241 21.95 -14.04 -6.10
CA THR A 241 23.20 -13.98 -6.84
C THR A 241 23.46 -12.51 -7.12
N LYS A 242 24.68 -12.02 -6.88
CA LYS A 242 25.05 -10.60 -7.09
C LYS A 242 24.60 -10.08 -8.46
N LYS A 243 24.61 -10.93 -9.48
CA LYS A 243 24.16 -10.62 -10.84
C LYS A 243 22.67 -10.27 -10.92
N THR A 244 21.80 -11.01 -10.22
CA THR A 244 20.35 -10.77 -10.18
C THR A 244 20.03 -9.49 -9.41
N ILE A 245 20.80 -9.16 -8.37
CA ILE A 245 20.65 -7.90 -7.63
C ILE A 245 21.05 -6.71 -8.52
N ILE A 246 22.17 -6.83 -9.26
CA ILE A 246 22.63 -5.78 -10.19
C ILE A 246 21.63 -5.62 -11.34
N GLU A 247 21.06 -6.70 -11.87
CA GLU A 247 20.04 -6.66 -12.91
C GLU A 247 18.72 -6.07 -12.40
N SER A 248 18.31 -6.38 -11.16
CA SER A 248 17.15 -5.76 -10.52
C SER A 248 17.37 -4.27 -10.26
N ILE A 249 18.54 -3.86 -9.74
CA ILE A 249 18.90 -2.45 -9.53
C ILE A 249 18.94 -1.71 -10.86
N LYS A 250 19.55 -2.29 -11.90
CA LYS A 250 19.60 -1.73 -13.25
C LYS A 250 18.19 -1.65 -13.86
N GLY A 251 17.34 -2.63 -13.61
CA GLY A 251 15.92 -2.65 -13.98
C GLY A 251 15.13 -1.53 -13.30
N THR A 252 15.27 -1.38 -11.99
CA THR A 252 14.64 -0.31 -11.19
C THR A 252 15.14 1.08 -11.61
N LEU A 253 16.43 1.25 -11.86
CA LEU A 253 17.02 2.50 -12.40
C LEU A 253 16.59 2.78 -13.84
N SER A 254 16.34 1.74 -14.65
CA SER A 254 15.86 1.88 -16.02
C SER A 254 14.35 2.13 -16.14
N GLY A 255 13.63 2.19 -15.00
CA GLY A 255 12.22 2.52 -14.92
C GLY A 255 11.31 1.36 -15.28
N SER A 256 10.96 0.53 -14.29
CA SER A 256 9.74 -0.29 -14.33
C SER A 256 8.73 0.26 -13.33
N TRP A 257 7.92 1.22 -13.81
CA TRP A 257 6.60 1.55 -13.28
C TRP A 257 5.65 1.72 -14.46
#